data_AF-A0A5C6LCY9-F1
#
_entry.id   AF-A0A5C6LCY9-F1
#
_cell.length_a   1.000
_cell.length_b   1.000
_cell.length_c   1.000
_cell.angle_alpha   90.00
_cell.angle_beta   90.00
_cell.angle_gamma   90.00
#
_symmetry.space_group_name_H-M   'P 1'
#
loop_
_entity.id
_entity.type
_entity.pdbx_description
1 polymer ?
#
loop_
_entity_poly.entity_id
_entity_poly.type
_entity_poly.pdbx_seq_one_letter_code
_entity_poly.pdbx_strand_id
1 'polypeptide(L)' 'MNEKEEISALLHRLTQLKMELKMTEFTFKNNKKLTEQQVNSILDEKLRIEKFIRILENRLKELEN' A
#
# COMPACT_ATOMS: atom_id res chain seq x y z
N MET A 1 -0.65 11.55 21.75
CA MET A 1 -0.88 11.85 20.33
C MET A 1 -2.30 12.33 20.22
N ASN A 2 -2.52 13.53 19.66
CA ASN A 2 -3.87 14.06 19.41
C ASN A 2 -4.52 13.23 18.29
N GLU A 3 -5.82 12.99 18.35
CA GLU A 3 -6.59 12.27 17.32
C GLU A 3 -6.36 12.86 15.92
N LYS A 4 -6.25 14.19 15.82
CA LYS A 4 -5.88 14.86 14.56
C LYS A 4 -4.47 14.50 14.06
N GLU A 5 -3.53 14.29 14.96
CA GLU A 5 -2.17 13.85 14.61
C GLU A 5 -2.16 12.38 14.19
N GLU A 6 -2.96 11.53 14.84
CA GLU A 6 -3.15 10.12 14.46
C GLU A 6 -3.72 10.01 13.04
N ILE A 7 -4.83 10.72 12.78
CA ILE A 7 -5.48 10.75 11.46
C ILE A 7 -4.49 11.24 10.39
N SER A 8 -3.76 12.33 10.67
CA SER A 8 -2.75 12.87 9.74
C SER A 8 -1.64 11.84 9.44
N ALA A 9 -1.13 11.15 10.46
CA ALA A 9 -0.11 10.12 10.30
C ALA A 9 -0.62 8.91 9.49
N LEU A 10 -1.86 8.47 9.75
CA LEU A 10 -2.51 7.38 9.02
C LEU A 10 -2.76 7.75 7.55
N LEU A 11 -3.22 8.97 7.26
CA LEU A 11 -3.41 9.47 5.89
C LEU A 11 -2.08 9.59 5.13
N HIS A 12 -1.03 10.07 5.80
CA HIS A 12 0.30 10.12 5.21
C HIS A 12 0.80 8.71 4.86
N ARG A 13 0.66 7.75 5.78
CA ARG A 13 1.06 6.36 5.53
C ARG A 13 0.24 5.71 4.43
N LEU A 14 -1.07 5.96 4.39
CA LEU A 14 -1.95 5.49 3.32
C LEU A 14 -1.52 6.01 1.96
N THR A 15 -1.13 7.29 1.89
CA THR A 15 -0.63 7.92 0.66
C THR A 15 0.66 7.25 0.17
N GLN A 16 1.61 7.01 1.08
CA GLN A 16 2.85 6.29 0.76
C GLN A 16 2.57 4.90 0.18
N LEU A 17 1.72 4.11 0.86
CA LEU A 17 1.38 2.76 0.40
C LEU A 17 0.67 2.75 -0.96
N LYS A 18 -0.20 3.72 -1.24
CA LYS A 18 -0.84 3.86 -2.56
C LYS A 18 0.17 4.20 -3.65
N MET A 19 1.19 5.00 -3.35
CA MET A 19 2.30 5.26 -4.28
C MET A 19 3.15 4.01 -4.51
N GLU A 20 3.52 3.30 -3.45
CA GLU A 20 4.26 2.03 -3.52
C GLU A 20 3.51 1.00 -4.38
N LEU A 21 2.20 0.83 -4.16
CA LEU A 21 1.36 -0.05 -4.98
C LEU A 21 1.44 0.30 -6.46
N LYS A 22 1.30 1.59 -6.80
CA LYS A 22 1.36 2.06 -8.19
C LYS A 22 2.74 1.79 -8.82
N MET A 23 3.82 1.93 -8.06
CA MET A 23 5.18 1.63 -8.53
C MET A 23 5.40 0.12 -8.73
N THR A 24 4.87 -0.71 -7.83
CA THR A 24 4.89 -2.17 -7.96
C THR A 24 4.13 -2.63 -9.21
N GLU A 25 2.93 -2.08 -9.44
CA GLU A 25 2.14 -2.36 -10.64
C GLU A 25 2.82 -1.87 -11.92
N PHE A 26 3.46 -0.70 -11.87
CA PHE A 26 4.23 -0.18 -13.00
C PHE A 26 5.40 -1.11 -13.34
N THR A 27 6.14 -1.57 -12.32
CA THR A 27 7.25 -2.50 -12.48
C THR A 27 6.78 -3.81 -13.11
N PHE A 28 5.67 -4.36 -12.61
CA PHE A 28 5.07 -5.57 -13.16
C PHE A 28 4.70 -5.42 -14.65
N LYS A 29 4.06 -4.31 -15.03
CA LYS A 29 3.55 -4.08 -16.39
C LYS A 29 4.64 -3.75 -17.41
N ASN A 30 5.71 -3.07 -17.00
CA ASN A 30 6.69 -2.52 -17.93
C ASN A 30 7.97 -3.35 -18.04
N ASN A 31 8.20 -4.31 -17.13
CA ASN A 31 9.43 -5.09 -17.13
C ASN A 31 9.25 -6.41 -17.89
N LYS A 32 9.69 -6.43 -19.15
CA LYS A 32 9.47 -7.55 -20.10
C LYS A 32 10.36 -8.77 -19.88
N LYS A 33 11.30 -8.74 -18.92
CA LYS A 33 12.29 -9.80 -18.67
C LYS A 33 12.34 -10.18 -17.19
N LEU A 34 11.18 -10.36 -16.58
CA LEU A 34 11.08 -10.87 -15.21
C LEU A 34 11.16 -12.40 -15.22
N THR A 35 11.94 -12.97 -14.30
CA THR A 35 11.87 -14.39 -13.98
C THR A 35 10.59 -14.68 -13.20
N GLU A 36 10.17 -15.95 -13.18
CA GLU A 36 9.01 -16.37 -12.36
C GLU A 36 9.19 -15.99 -10.89
N GLN A 37 10.40 -16.16 -10.34
CA GLN A 37 10.70 -15.75 -8.96
C GLN A 37 10.51 -14.24 -8.74
N GLN A 38 10.93 -13.41 -9.71
CA GLN A 38 10.72 -11.96 -9.63
C GLN A 38 9.24 -11.58 -9.76
N VAL A 39 8.49 -12.26 -10.63
CA VAL A 39 7.04 -12.09 -10.75
C VAL A 39 6.35 -12.41 -9.43
N ASN A 40 6.65 -13.58 -8.84
CA ASN A 40 6.07 -13.99 -7.58
C ASN A 40 6.38 -12.99 -6.46
N SER A 41 7.63 -12.51 -6.37
CA SER A 41 8.02 -11.50 -5.38
C SER A 41 7.24 -10.18 -5.55
N ILE A 42 7.02 -9.74 -6.79
CA ILE A 42 6.24 -8.53 -7.09
C ILE A 42 4.76 -8.72 -6.71
N LEU A 43 4.19 -9.90 -6.97
CA LEU A 43 2.81 -10.23 -6.62
C LEU A 43 2.61 -10.34 -5.10
N ASP A 44 3.55 -10.96 -4.40
CA ASP A 44 3.54 -11.04 -2.94
C ASP A 44 3.60 -9.65 -2.31
N GLU A 45 4.47 -8.78 -2.84
CA GLU A 45 4.59 -7.40 -2.39
C GLU A 45 3.32 -6.61 -2.65
N LYS A 46 2.71 -6.78 -3.83
CA LYS A 46 1.41 -6.18 -4.16
C LYS A 46 0.34 -6.58 -3.14
N LEU A 47 0.20 -7.88 -2.86
CA LEU A 47 -0.79 -8.39 -1.90
C LEU A 47 -0.56 -7.85 -0.48
N ARG A 48 0.72 -7.75 -0.08
CA ARG A 48 1.12 -7.18 1.21
C ARG A 48 0.68 -5.72 1.33
N ILE A 49 0.98 -4.89 0.34
CA ILE A 49 0.60 -3.47 0.32
C ILE A 49 -0.92 -3.32 0.34
N GLU A 50 -1.66 -4.07 -0.47
CA GLU A 50 -3.13 -4.03 -0.50
C GLU A 50 -3.76 -4.42 0.85
N LYS A 51 -3.16 -5.36 1.58
CA LYS A 51 -3.61 -5.72 2.93
C LYS A 51 -3.40 -4.56 3.91
N PHE A 52 -2.24 -3.89 3.87
CA PHE A 52 -1.97 -2.74 4.73
C PHE A 52 -2.88 -1.56 4.41
N ILE A 53 -3.13 -1.26 3.14
CA ILE A 53 -4.07 -0.21 2.72
C ILE A 53 -5.45 -0.46 3.34
N ARG A 54 -5.99 -1.68 3.23
CA ARG A 54 -7.29 -2.05 3.81
C ARG A 54 -7.35 -1.85 5.32
N ILE A 55 -6.29 -2.23 6.03
CA ILE A 55 -6.20 -2.05 7.50
C ILE A 55 -6.25 -0.56 7.85
N LEU A 56 -5.48 0.28 7.14
CA LEU A 56 -5.46 1.72 7.40
C LEU A 56 -6.77 2.40 7.04
N GLU A 57 -7.40 2.02 5.93
CA GLU A 57 -8.71 2.56 5.53
C GLU A 57 -9.80 2.18 6.54
N ASN A 58 -9.78 0.97 7.10
CA ASN A 58 -10.69 0.59 8.17
C ASN A 58 -10.43 1.39 9.45
N ARG A 59 -9.17 1.55 9.85
CA ARG A 59 -8.80 2.35 11.03
C ARG A 59 -9.21 3.81 10.89
N LEU A 60 -9.03 4.41 9.71
CA LEU A 60 -9.46 5.78 9.45
C LEU A 60 -10.98 5.92 9.58
N LYS A 61 -11.77 4.96 9.05
CA LYS A 61 -13.23 4.95 9.22
C LYS A 61 -13.66 4.82 10.68
N GLU A 62 -12.92 4.05 11.49
CA GLU A 62 -13.20 3.95 12.93
C GLU A 62 -12.97 5.27 13.67
N LEU A 63 -12.03 6.11 13.21
CA LEU A 63 -11.69 7.40 13.80
C LEU A 63 -12.54 8.57 13.28
N GLU A 64 -13.25 8.38 12.16
CA GLU A 64 -14.18 9.38 11.61
C GLU A 64 -15.60 9.29 12.24
N ASN A 65 -15.90 8.19 12.95
CA ASN A 65 -17.19 7.95 13.63
C ASN A 65 -17.13 8.31 15.11
#